data_AF-A0A317CLG6-F1
#
_entry.id   AF-A0A317CLG6-F1
#
_cell.length_a   1.000
_cell.length_b   1.000
_cell.length_c   1.000
_cell.angle_alpha   90.00
_cell.angle_beta   90.00
_cell.angle_gamma   90.00
#
_symmetry.space_group_name_H-M   'P 1'
#
loop_
_entity.id
_entity.type
_entity.pdbx_description
1 polymer ?
#
loop_
_entity_poly.entity_id
_entity_poly.type
_entity_poly.pdbx_seq_one_letter_code
_entity_poly.pdbx_strand_id
1 'polypeptide(L)'
;MAVNRSSYRYWCKPSKTVSPQRLKLIAELKRWFGLSGGSAGQRSLVTLLVSTGFNVSRWLVRKLMKQAGLVSRQQPTHRYAKAEKVHLSIPNVLNRQFQPSKPNQVWAGDVTYIWSGSTWLYLA
;
A
#
# COMPACT_ATOMS: atom_id res chain seq x y z
N MET A 1 2.72 15.93 59.30
CA MET A 1 3.47 15.25 58.23
C MET A 1 3.13 15.89 56.90
N ALA A 2 4.08 16.55 56.23
CA ALA A 2 3.84 17.19 54.93
C ALA A 2 4.34 16.28 53.79
N VAL A 3 3.49 15.99 52.81
CA VAL A 3 3.86 15.20 51.64
C VAL A 3 4.62 16.08 50.65
N ASN A 4 5.73 15.59 50.11
CA ASN A 4 6.50 16.31 49.10
C ASN A 4 5.66 16.53 47.84
N ARG A 5 5.70 17.74 47.27
CA ARG A 5 4.97 18.11 46.03
C ARG A 5 5.17 17.14 44.88
N SER A 6 6.36 16.54 44.77
CA SER A 6 6.70 15.59 43.71
C SER A 6 5.97 14.25 43.88
N SER A 7 5.89 13.75 45.12
CA SER A 7 5.15 12.55 45.50
C SER A 7 3.64 12.74 45.28
N TYR A 8 3.08 13.88 45.69
CA TYR A 8 1.68 14.21 45.42
C TYR A 8 1.39 14.25 43.91
N ARG A 9 2.24 14.92 43.10
CA ARG A 9 2.07 14.95 41.64
C ARG A 9 2.23 13.58 40.98
N TYR A 10 3.11 12.72 41.49
CA TYR A 10 3.26 11.35 40.98
C TYR A 10 1.99 10.52 41.28
N TRP A 11 1.45 10.66 42.49
CA TRP A 11 0.23 9.98 42.91
C TRP A 11 -1.01 10.46 42.15
N CYS A 12 -1.12 11.75 41.87
CA CYS A 12 -2.17 12.32 41.02
C CYS A 12 -2.00 12.02 39.52
N LYS A 13 -0.92 11.34 39.08
CA LYS A 13 -0.82 10.96 37.66
C LYS A 13 -1.89 9.93 37.35
N PRO A 14 -2.78 10.19 36.37
CA PRO A 14 -3.76 9.19 35.96
C PRO A 14 -3.05 7.92 35.47
N SER A 15 -3.68 6.78 35.71
CA SER A 15 -3.19 5.48 35.22
C SER A 15 -2.99 5.52 33.71
N LYS A 16 -2.01 4.77 33.19
CA LYS A 16 -1.65 4.70 31.76
C LYS A 16 -2.71 3.97 30.91
N THR A 17 -4.00 4.18 31.17
CA THR A 17 -5.07 3.55 30.42
C THR A 17 -5.15 4.19 29.04
N VAL A 18 -4.96 3.39 28.00
CA VAL A 18 -5.06 3.86 26.62
C VAL A 18 -6.52 4.19 26.33
N SER A 19 -6.81 5.42 25.91
CA SER A 19 -8.20 5.80 25.63
C SER A 19 -8.81 4.96 24.49
N PRO A 20 -10.12 4.66 24.51
CA PRO A 20 -10.77 3.93 23.41
C PRO A 20 -10.58 4.60 22.05
N GLN A 21 -10.59 5.93 22.01
CA GLN A 21 -10.29 6.72 20.81
C GLN A 21 -8.87 6.48 20.29
N ARG A 22 -7.89 6.35 21.21
CA ARG A 22 -6.50 6.06 20.86
C ARG A 22 -6.35 4.66 20.28
N LEU A 23 -7.09 3.68 20.82
CA LEU A 23 -7.13 2.32 20.26
C LEU A 23 -7.74 2.30 18.87
N LYS A 24 -8.88 2.99 18.66
CA LYS A 24 -9.51 3.12 17.33
C LYS A 24 -8.56 3.76 16.32
N LEU A 25 -7.85 4.82 16.70
CA LEU A 25 -6.87 5.46 15.83
C LEU A 25 -5.72 4.51 15.45
N ILE A 26 -5.20 3.74 16.40
CA ILE A 26 -4.13 2.76 16.11
C ILE A 26 -4.64 1.66 15.17
N ALA A 27 -5.88 1.19 15.37
CA ALA A 27 -6.50 0.17 14.53
C ALA A 27 -6.68 0.68 13.09
N GLU A 28 -7.23 1.88 12.89
CA GLU A 28 -7.38 2.47 11.55
C GLU A 28 -6.05 2.76 10.88
N LEU A 29 -5.06 3.23 11.63
CA LEU A 29 -3.71 3.44 11.10
C LEU A 29 -3.10 2.12 10.59
N LYS A 30 -3.25 1.02 11.34
CA LYS A 30 -2.80 -0.31 10.90
C LYS A 30 -3.60 -0.82 9.70
N ARG A 31 -4.92 -0.59 9.67
CA ARG A 31 -5.80 -0.98 8.57
C ARG A 31 -5.36 -0.32 7.26
N TRP A 32 -5.22 1.00 7.25
CA TRP A 32 -4.79 1.75 6.07
C TRP A 32 -3.36 1.40 5.63
N PHE A 33 -2.45 1.20 6.58
CA PHE A 33 -1.11 0.72 6.27
C PHE A 33 -1.14 -0.66 5.58
N GLY A 34 -1.96 -1.59 6.09
CA GLY A 34 -2.17 -2.91 5.49
C GLY A 34 -2.79 -2.85 4.09
N LEU A 35 -3.85 -2.05 3.91
CA LEU A 35 -4.49 -1.85 2.60
C LEU A 35 -3.53 -1.28 1.55
N SER A 36 -2.57 -0.45 1.97
CA SER A 36 -1.52 0.08 1.09
C SER A 36 -0.39 -0.92 0.79
N GLY A 37 -0.48 -2.17 1.26
CA GLY A 37 0.61 -3.14 1.19
C GLY A 37 1.91 -2.66 1.84
N GLY A 38 1.82 -1.83 2.88
CA GLY A 38 2.96 -1.23 3.58
C GLY A 38 3.61 -0.02 2.90
N SER A 39 3.03 0.51 1.82
CA SER A 39 3.58 1.69 1.13
C SER A 39 3.20 3.01 1.78
N ALA A 40 2.04 3.10 2.45
CA ALA A 40 1.55 4.34 3.02
C ALA A 40 2.46 4.87 4.14
N GLY A 41 3.16 5.96 3.85
CA GLY A 41 3.95 6.68 4.83
C GLY A 41 3.13 7.64 5.67
N GLN A 42 3.78 8.33 6.61
CA GLN A 42 3.14 9.29 7.52
C GLN A 42 2.26 10.34 6.83
N ARG A 43 2.62 10.79 5.60
CA ARG A 43 1.86 11.81 4.87
C ARG A 43 0.54 11.22 4.35
N SER A 44 0.62 10.11 3.63
CA SER A 44 -0.55 9.38 3.11
C SER A 44 -1.48 8.95 4.24
N LEU A 45 -0.91 8.43 5.33
CA LEU A 45 -1.70 8.01 6.49
C LEU A 45 -2.42 9.17 7.18
N VAL A 46 -1.83 10.37 7.25
CA VAL A 46 -2.56 11.55 7.75
C VAL A 46 -3.78 11.83 6.89
N THR A 47 -3.61 11.90 5.55
CA THR A 47 -4.72 12.17 4.63
C THR A 47 -5.83 11.13 4.76
N LEU A 48 -5.47 9.84 4.82
CA LEU A 48 -6.43 8.73 4.98
C LEU A 48 -7.14 8.75 6.34
N LEU A 49 -6.43 9.08 7.42
CA LEU A 49 -7.03 9.15 8.74
C LEU A 49 -8.00 10.34 8.85
N VAL A 50 -7.63 11.48 8.26
CA VAL A 50 -8.51 12.67 8.18
C VAL A 50 -9.77 12.37 7.37
N SER A 51 -9.67 11.67 6.23
CA SER A 51 -10.85 11.28 5.45
C SER A 51 -11.78 10.32 6.19
N THR A 52 -11.26 9.57 7.17
CA THR A 52 -12.06 8.72 8.08
C THR A 52 -12.53 9.42 9.36
N GLY A 53 -12.35 10.74 9.46
CA GLY A 53 -12.87 11.55 10.58
C GLY A 53 -11.92 11.74 11.76
N PHE A 54 -10.65 11.34 11.65
CA PHE A 54 -9.66 11.60 12.70
C PHE A 54 -8.92 12.91 12.48
N ASN A 55 -8.92 13.79 13.48
CA ASN A 55 -8.04 14.96 13.49
C ASN A 55 -6.66 14.56 14.05
N VAL A 56 -5.68 14.36 13.17
CA VAL A 56 -4.33 13.92 13.55
C VAL A 56 -3.23 14.74 12.89
N SER A 57 -2.19 15.03 13.67
CA SER A 57 -0.99 15.67 13.15
C SER A 57 -0.01 14.64 12.57
N ARG A 58 0.83 15.09 11.64
CA ARG A 58 1.93 14.29 11.09
C ARG A 58 2.86 13.72 12.17
N TRP A 59 3.13 14.50 13.21
CA TRP A 59 3.95 14.05 14.35
C TRP A 59 3.31 12.86 15.08
N LEU A 60 1.99 12.92 15.30
CA LEU A 60 1.26 11.87 15.99
C LEU A 60 1.28 10.56 15.19
N VAL A 61 1.03 10.64 13.89
CA VAL A 61 1.08 9.49 12.98
C VAL A 61 2.49 8.89 12.95
N ARG A 62 3.54 9.70 12.81
CA ARG A 62 4.94 9.23 12.88
C ARG A 62 5.23 8.49 14.19
N LYS A 63 4.81 9.06 15.32
CA LYS A 63 4.98 8.45 16.64
C LYS A 63 4.27 7.09 16.72
N LEU A 64 3.03 7.02 16.24
CA LEU A 64 2.25 5.80 16.22
C LEU A 64 2.83 4.73 15.30
N MET A 65 3.26 5.10 14.10
CA MET A 65 3.96 4.20 13.18
C MET A 65 5.19 3.59 13.86
N LYS A 66 6.03 4.42 14.50
CA LYS A 66 7.21 3.95 15.23
C LYS A 66 6.83 3.01 16.39
N GLN A 67 5.81 3.35 17.16
CA GLN A 67 5.32 2.51 18.27
C GLN A 67 4.74 1.17 17.78
N ALA A 68 4.16 1.15 16.59
CA ALA A 68 3.59 -0.04 15.97
C ALA A 68 4.58 -0.81 15.08
N GLY A 69 5.85 -0.38 14.97
CA GLY A 69 6.85 -1.02 14.11
C GLY A 69 6.60 -0.87 12.61
N LEU A 70 5.78 0.10 12.20
CA LEU A 70 5.39 0.30 10.80
C LEU A 70 6.41 1.16 10.08
N VAL A 71 7.02 0.60 9.05
CA VAL A 71 8.00 1.28 8.20
C VAL A 71 7.49 1.25 6.77
N SER A 72 7.20 2.44 6.23
CA SER A 72 6.79 2.57 4.83
C SER A 72 7.93 2.13 3.91
N ARG A 73 7.60 1.26 2.96
CA ARG A 73 8.53 0.73 1.95
C ARG A 73 7.84 0.73 0.60
N GLN A 74 8.61 0.92 -0.46
CA GLN A 74 8.10 0.75 -1.81
C GLN A 74 7.62 -0.70 -1.99
N GLN A 75 6.44 -0.88 -2.55
CA GLN A 75 5.98 -2.22 -2.91
C GLN A 75 6.94 -2.80 -3.96
N PRO A 76 7.35 -4.07 -3.83
CA PRO A 76 8.17 -4.71 -4.85
C PRO A 76 7.44 -4.67 -6.19
N THR A 77 8.18 -4.38 -7.25
CA THR A 77 7.62 -4.41 -8.61
C THR A 77 7.26 -5.85 -8.98
N HIS A 78 6.15 -6.01 -9.70
CA HIS A 78 5.78 -7.30 -10.26
C HIS A 78 6.88 -7.77 -11.22
N ARG A 79 7.43 -8.96 -10.97
CA ARG A 79 8.39 -9.59 -11.88
C ARG A 79 7.64 -10.56 -12.78
N TYR A 80 7.47 -10.18 -14.05
CA TYR A 80 6.97 -11.11 -15.05
C TYR A 80 7.96 -12.28 -15.19
N ALA A 81 7.42 -13.51 -15.20
CA ALA A 81 8.21 -14.67 -15.56
C ALA A 81 8.73 -14.48 -16.99
N LYS A 82 10.02 -14.72 -17.22
CA LYS A 82 10.57 -14.74 -18.57
C LYS A 82 10.03 -15.98 -19.28
N ALA A 83 9.41 -15.79 -20.44
CA ALA A 83 9.03 -16.89 -21.31
C ALA A 83 10.30 -17.46 -21.96
N GLU A 84 11.00 -18.34 -21.25
CA GLU A 84 12.23 -18.99 -21.74
C GLU A 84 11.93 -20.19 -22.65
N LYS A 85 10.72 -20.76 -22.56
CA LYS A 85 10.31 -21.90 -23.36
C LYS A 85 9.67 -21.45 -24.66
N VAL A 86 10.38 -21.68 -25.75
CA VAL A 86 9.82 -21.56 -27.11
C VAL A 86 8.86 -22.71 -27.34
N HIS A 87 7.69 -22.43 -27.91
CA HIS A 87 6.79 -23.47 -28.40
C HIS A 87 7.42 -24.15 -29.62
N LEU A 88 8.04 -25.33 -29.42
CA LEU A 88 8.72 -26.08 -30.48
C LEU A 88 7.77 -26.63 -31.57
N SER A 89 6.49 -26.84 -31.21
CA SER A 89 5.48 -27.38 -32.11
C SER A 89 4.91 -26.36 -33.09
N ILE A 90 5.09 -25.07 -32.85
CA ILE A 90 4.56 -23.99 -33.69
C ILE A 90 5.73 -23.09 -34.10
N PRO A 91 6.17 -23.12 -35.37
CA PRO A 91 7.30 -22.30 -35.80
C PRO A 91 6.95 -20.82 -35.70
N ASN A 92 7.88 -20.01 -35.17
CA ASN A 92 7.76 -18.56 -35.15
C ASN A 92 8.04 -18.00 -36.56
N VAL A 93 6.99 -17.93 -37.39
CA VAL A 93 7.09 -17.48 -38.79
C VAL A 93 7.47 -16.00 -38.88
N LEU A 94 6.99 -15.17 -37.95
CA LEU A 94 7.29 -13.74 -37.97
C LEU A 94 8.74 -13.45 -37.59
N ASN A 95 9.31 -14.18 -36.63
CA ASN A 95 10.69 -14.08 -36.17
C ASN A 95 11.22 -12.64 -35.99
N ARG A 96 10.39 -11.75 -35.43
CA ARG A 96 10.69 -10.30 -35.27
C ARG A 96 10.97 -9.54 -36.58
N GLN A 97 10.52 -10.04 -37.73
CA GLN A 97 10.58 -9.37 -39.01
C GLN A 97 9.40 -8.40 -39.16
N PHE A 98 9.58 -7.14 -38.74
CA PHE A 98 8.55 -6.11 -38.78
C PHE A 98 8.48 -5.32 -40.10
N GLN A 99 9.06 -5.87 -41.18
CA GLN A 99 9.11 -5.24 -42.51
C GLN A 99 8.46 -6.16 -43.55
N PRO A 100 7.12 -6.18 -43.65
CA PRO A 100 6.43 -6.94 -44.68
C PRO A 100 6.57 -6.27 -46.05
N SER A 101 6.49 -7.09 -47.12
CA SER A 101 6.61 -6.62 -48.51
C SER A 101 5.40 -5.80 -48.98
N LYS A 102 4.23 -6.03 -48.39
CA LYS A 102 2.97 -5.32 -48.68
C LYS A 102 2.21 -5.07 -47.37
N PRO A 103 1.32 -4.07 -47.33
CA PRO A 103 0.39 -3.88 -46.22
C PRO A 103 -0.46 -5.13 -45.96
N ASN A 104 -1.00 -5.25 -44.75
CA ASN A 104 -1.93 -6.31 -44.34
C ASN A 104 -1.39 -7.75 -44.41
N GLN A 105 -0.07 -7.97 -44.39
CA GLN A 105 0.52 -9.32 -44.38
C GLN A 105 0.78 -9.90 -43.00
N VAL A 106 1.01 -9.04 -41.99
CA VAL A 106 1.29 -9.44 -40.61
C VAL A 106 0.49 -8.54 -39.70
N TRP A 107 -0.35 -9.14 -38.84
CA TRP A 107 -1.15 -8.42 -37.87
C TRP A 107 -0.68 -8.85 -36.48
N ALA A 108 -0.35 -7.87 -35.64
CA ALA A 108 -0.03 -8.09 -34.23
C ALA A 108 -1.05 -7.30 -33.41
N GLY A 109 -1.65 -7.96 -32.44
CA GLY A 109 -2.56 -7.36 -31.48
C GLY A 109 -2.37 -8.00 -30.13
N ASP A 110 -2.65 -7.24 -29.07
CA ASP A 110 -2.64 -7.70 -27.70
C ASP A 110 -4.01 -7.49 -27.08
N VAL A 111 -4.41 -8.41 -26.20
CA VAL A 111 -5.60 -8.22 -25.37
C VAL A 111 -5.16 -7.59 -24.06
N THR A 112 -5.64 -6.38 -23.80
CA THR A 112 -5.37 -5.68 -22.55
C THR A 112 -6.43 -6.02 -21.51
N TYR A 113 -5.98 -6.43 -20.33
CA TYR A 113 -6.84 -6.78 -19.20
C TYR A 113 -6.95 -5.57 -18.27
N ILE A 114 -8.16 -5.08 -18.06
CA ILE A 114 -8.44 -3.90 -17.24
C ILE A 114 -9.25 -4.33 -16.02
N TRP A 115 -8.75 -4.06 -14.81
CA TRP A 115 -9.50 -4.30 -13.58
C TRP A 115 -10.54 -3.20 -13.38
N SER A 116 -11.83 -3.55 -13.38
CA SER A 116 -12.93 -2.58 -13.18
C SER A 116 -13.30 -2.34 -11.72
N GLY A 117 -12.60 -2.98 -10.78
CA GLY A 117 -12.93 -2.97 -9.35
C GLY A 117 -13.73 -4.19 -8.89
N SER A 118 -14.52 -4.80 -9.77
CA SER A 118 -15.31 -6.00 -9.49
C SER A 118 -15.00 -7.18 -10.42
N THR A 119 -14.57 -6.90 -11.65
CA THR A 119 -14.24 -7.94 -12.64
C THR A 119 -13.10 -7.50 -13.54
N TRP A 120 -12.54 -8.45 -14.30
CA TRP A 120 -11.61 -8.19 -15.38
C TRP A 120 -12.39 -7.91 -16.67
N LEU A 121 -12.08 -6.79 -17.30
CA LEU A 121 -12.56 -6.44 -18.64
C LEU A 121 -11.46 -6.69 -19.66
N TYR A 122 -11.88 -7.08 -20.86
CA TYR A 122 -10.98 -7.45 -21.96
C TYR A 122 -11.14 -6.40 -23.06
N LEU A 123 -10.05 -5.69 -23.35
CA LEU A 123 -9.97 -4.74 -24.45
C LEU A 123 -9.12 -5.35 -25.57
N ALA A 124 -9.69 -5.41 -26.77
CA ALA A 124 -9.07 -5.94 -27.98
C ALA A 124 -9.07 -4.86 -29.07
#